data_AF-A0A852WNC7-F1
#
_entry.id   AF-A0A852WNC7-F1
#
_cell.length_a   1.000
_cell.length_b   1.000
_cell.length_c   1.000
_cell.angle_alpha   90.00
_cell.angle_beta   90.00
_cell.angle_gamma   90.00
#
_symmetry.space_group_name_H-M   'P 1'
#
loop_
_entity.id
_entity.type
_entity.pdbx_description
1 polymer ?
#
loop_
_entity_poly.entity_id
_entity_poly.type
_entity_poly.pdbx_seq_one_letter_code
_entity_poly.pdbx_strand_id
1 'polypeptide(L)'
;MITDVTEDLEPLRLRVAPASEVPFTDVEAVFGTRGDPAHCWCQWYKIPGSDWRRFGDDGLRDQLQEQLNASGIGRGLIAYDGETPVGWCAVEPRTDLPRVRLSTIVKGGTEHPDFDDTAVWAVSCFVVPRNHRGRGVARALAEAAVDFARAGGARVVEAYAVDPKIRAKVSADALFHGTVSMFTHAGFTEVARPRPDRAIMQVELAG
;
A
#
# COMPACT_ATOMS: atom_id res chain seq x y z
N MET A 1 -36.91 -24.44 -22.95
CA MET A 1 -35.53 -24.94 -22.76
C MET A 1 -34.64 -23.70 -22.82
N ILE A 2 -34.51 -23.02 -21.68
CA ILE A 2 -33.66 -21.84 -21.55
C ILE A 2 -32.35 -22.39 -20.96
N THR A 3 -31.29 -22.37 -21.75
CA THR A 3 -29.97 -22.78 -21.32
C THR A 3 -29.47 -21.73 -20.34
N ASP A 4 -29.41 -22.11 -19.07
CA ASP A 4 -28.77 -21.37 -18.00
C ASP A 4 -27.27 -21.36 -18.30
N VAL A 5 -26.76 -20.24 -18.82
CA VAL A 5 -25.33 -20.00 -18.93
C VAL A 5 -24.92 -19.44 -17.57
N THR A 6 -24.64 -20.34 -16.63
CA THR A 6 -23.70 -20.04 -15.55
C THR A 6 -22.35 -19.80 -16.21
N GLU A 7 -22.05 -18.53 -16.52
CA GLU A 7 -20.68 -18.08 -16.67
C GLU A 7 -19.99 -18.39 -15.33
N ASP A 8 -19.27 -19.50 -15.31
CA ASP A 8 -18.27 -19.80 -14.29
C ASP A 8 -17.27 -18.65 -14.30
N LEU A 9 -17.50 -17.66 -13.44
CA LEU A 9 -16.53 -16.61 -13.13
C LEU A 9 -15.34 -17.31 -12.47
N GLU A 10 -14.36 -17.69 -13.28
CA GLU A 10 -13.06 -18.13 -12.78
C GLU A 10 -12.59 -17.11 -11.74
N PRO A 11 -12.18 -17.55 -10.53
CA PRO A 11 -11.73 -16.62 -9.51
C PRO A 11 -10.58 -15.80 -10.07
N LEU A 12 -10.70 -14.47 -9.97
CA LEU A 12 -9.68 -13.51 -10.40
C LEU A 12 -8.32 -13.96 -9.85
N ARG A 13 -7.47 -14.51 -10.73
CA ARG A 13 -6.09 -14.87 -10.39
C ARG A 13 -5.24 -13.63 -10.55
N LEU A 14 -5.25 -12.79 -9.52
CA LEU A 14 -4.36 -11.63 -9.47
C LEU A 14 -2.92 -12.11 -9.27
N ARG A 15 -2.02 -11.69 -10.16
CA ARG A 15 -0.58 -11.86 -9.99
C ARG A 15 -0.01 -10.61 -9.33
N VAL A 16 0.86 -10.76 -8.34
CA VAL A 16 1.55 -9.62 -7.72
C VAL A 16 3.05 -9.79 -7.92
N ALA A 17 3.75 -8.70 -8.25
CA ALA A 17 5.19 -8.69 -8.45
C ALA A 17 5.84 -7.45 -7.79
N PRO A 18 7.12 -7.54 -7.38
CA PRO A 18 7.91 -6.38 -6.98
C PRO A 18 7.90 -5.31 -8.06
N ALA A 19 7.67 -4.06 -7.66
CA ALA A 19 7.62 -2.95 -8.61
C ALA A 19 8.96 -2.67 -9.31
N SER A 20 10.07 -3.10 -8.70
CA SER A 20 11.42 -3.03 -9.29
C SER A 20 11.65 -4.08 -10.39
N GLU A 21 10.78 -5.09 -10.49
CA GLU A 21 10.91 -6.21 -11.44
C GLU A 21 9.96 -6.09 -12.64
N VAL A 22 9.22 -4.97 -12.74
CA VAL A 22 8.25 -4.73 -13.81
C VAL A 22 8.61 -3.48 -14.61
N PRO A 23 8.14 -3.36 -15.87
CA PRO A 23 8.30 -2.13 -16.63
C PRO A 23 7.73 -0.93 -15.87
N PHE A 24 8.48 0.18 -15.80
CA PHE A 24 7.99 1.38 -15.14
C PHE A 24 6.67 1.91 -15.75
N THR A 25 6.43 1.63 -17.03
CA THR A 25 5.17 1.94 -17.72
C THR A 25 3.94 1.29 -17.07
N ASP A 26 4.11 0.16 -16.39
CA ASP A 26 3.01 -0.51 -15.68
C ASP A 26 2.69 0.20 -14.38
N VAL A 27 3.71 0.74 -13.70
CA VAL A 27 3.56 1.64 -12.56
C VAL A 27 2.84 2.92 -13.02
N GLU A 28 3.27 3.53 -14.12
CA GLU A 28 2.63 4.71 -14.71
C GLU A 28 1.16 4.45 -15.05
N ALA A 29 0.83 3.28 -15.60
CA ALA A 29 -0.55 2.91 -15.92
C ALA A 29 -1.46 2.85 -14.68
N VAL A 30 -0.95 2.37 -13.54
CA VAL A 30 -1.69 2.31 -12.28
C VAL A 30 -1.87 3.68 -11.64
N PHE A 31 -0.82 4.51 -11.63
CA PHE A 31 -0.89 5.87 -11.09
C PHE A 31 -1.74 6.79 -11.97
N GLY A 32 -1.70 6.58 -13.29
CA GLY A 32 -2.54 7.26 -14.26
C GLY A 32 -2.28 8.77 -14.34
N THR A 33 -3.23 9.48 -14.92
CA THR A 33 -3.10 10.92 -15.23
C THR A 33 -4.10 11.80 -14.47
N ARG A 34 -4.86 11.22 -13.53
CA ARG A 34 -5.94 11.92 -12.81
C ARG A 34 -6.02 11.49 -11.35
N GLY A 35 -6.50 12.41 -10.51
CA GLY A 35 -6.68 12.20 -9.08
C GLY A 35 -5.35 12.16 -8.33
N ASP A 36 -5.43 12.02 -7.00
CA ASP A 36 -4.25 12.11 -6.12
C ASP A 36 -3.05 11.25 -6.53
N PRO A 37 -3.20 10.00 -7.03
CA PRO A 37 -2.06 9.20 -7.46
C PRO A 37 -1.19 9.91 -8.52
N ALA A 38 -1.80 10.57 -9.50
CA ALA A 38 -1.08 11.29 -10.55
C ALA A 38 -0.25 12.49 -10.04
N HIS A 39 -0.47 12.92 -8.80
CA HIS A 39 0.20 14.06 -8.17
C HIS A 39 1.10 13.66 -6.99
N CYS A 40 0.89 12.48 -6.41
CA CYS A 40 1.67 12.06 -5.25
C CYS A 40 2.76 11.06 -5.59
N TRP A 41 2.57 10.22 -6.64
CA TRP A 41 3.48 9.12 -7.01
C TRP A 41 3.94 8.28 -5.79
N CYS A 42 3.05 8.23 -4.76
CA CYS A 42 3.18 7.75 -3.38
C CYS A 42 4.40 8.22 -2.56
N GLN A 43 5.10 9.24 -3.04
CA GLN A 43 6.22 9.88 -2.35
C GLN A 43 5.81 10.62 -1.07
N TRP A 44 4.51 10.67 -0.77
CA TRP A 44 3.92 11.41 0.35
C TRP A 44 4.58 11.12 1.69
N TYR A 45 4.90 9.86 1.99
CA TYR A 45 5.51 9.49 3.27
C TYR A 45 7.04 9.65 3.32
N LYS A 46 7.66 9.78 2.15
CA LYS A 46 9.11 9.77 1.93
C LYS A 46 9.71 11.17 1.95
N ILE A 47 8.99 12.12 1.36
CA ILE A 47 9.47 13.48 1.20
C ILE A 47 8.92 14.36 2.32
N PRO A 48 9.75 15.01 3.16
CA PRO A 48 9.28 15.95 4.17
C PRO A 48 8.42 17.07 3.59
N GLY A 49 7.48 17.60 4.40
CA GLY A 49 6.58 18.66 3.95
C GLY A 49 7.29 19.94 3.47
N SER A 50 8.49 20.22 4.01
CA SER A 50 9.36 21.33 3.61
C SER A 50 9.82 21.24 2.15
N ASP A 51 9.98 20.02 1.63
CA ASP A 51 10.56 19.77 0.31
C ASP A 51 9.51 19.35 -0.73
N TRP A 52 8.33 18.88 -0.29
CA TRP A 52 7.24 18.42 -1.16
C TRP A 52 6.93 19.34 -2.33
N ARG A 53 6.82 20.65 -2.06
CA ARG A 53 6.44 21.65 -3.08
C ARG A 53 7.50 21.87 -4.17
N ARG A 54 8.73 21.39 -3.97
CA ARG A 54 9.85 21.62 -4.89
C ARG A 54 9.89 20.62 -6.04
N PHE A 55 9.30 19.44 -5.87
CA PHE A 55 9.38 18.36 -6.86
C PHE A 55 8.42 18.55 -8.03
N GLY A 56 7.18 18.99 -7.77
CA GLY A 56 6.12 18.93 -8.77
C GLY A 56 5.80 17.49 -9.19
N ASP A 57 4.78 17.29 -10.03
CA ASP A 57 4.30 15.94 -10.35
C ASP A 57 5.38 15.10 -11.07
N ASP A 58 6.04 15.68 -12.08
CA ASP A 58 7.11 15.01 -12.83
C ASP A 58 8.31 14.67 -11.94
N GLY A 59 8.70 15.57 -11.02
CA GLY A 59 9.77 15.29 -10.09
C GLY A 59 9.42 14.19 -9.09
N LEU A 60 8.15 14.07 -8.68
CA LEU A 60 7.70 12.98 -7.82
C LEU A 60 7.63 11.63 -8.56
N ARG A 61 7.25 11.65 -9.84
CA ARG A 61 7.33 10.49 -10.75
C ARG A 61 8.77 10.01 -10.88
N ASP A 62 9.70 10.92 -11.17
CA ASP A 62 11.11 10.60 -11.36
C ASP A 62 11.75 10.06 -10.08
N GLN A 63 11.38 10.60 -8.91
CA GLN A 63 11.77 10.05 -7.61
C GLN A 63 11.29 8.61 -7.43
N LEU A 64 10.05 8.28 -7.82
CA LEU A 64 9.58 6.90 -7.76
C LEU A 64 10.37 6.00 -8.71
N GLN A 65 10.68 6.47 -9.92
CA GLN A 65 11.46 5.69 -10.89
C GLN A 65 12.88 5.41 -10.38
N GLU A 66 13.57 6.43 -9.87
CA GLU A 66 14.90 6.29 -9.27
C GLU A 66 14.87 5.33 -8.07
N GLN A 67 13.86 5.46 -7.22
CA GLN A 67 13.65 4.58 -6.08
C GLN A 67 13.51 3.11 -6.47
N LEU A 68 12.76 2.82 -7.54
CA LEU A 68 12.54 1.44 -8.02
C LEU A 68 13.76 0.86 -8.71
N ASN A 69 14.62 1.70 -9.28
CA ASN A 69 15.88 1.29 -9.90
C ASN A 69 17.02 1.11 -8.89
N ALA A 70 16.84 1.57 -7.65
CA ALA A 70 17.85 1.43 -6.60
C ALA A 70 18.06 -0.05 -6.20
N SER A 71 19.30 -0.42 -5.88
CA SER A 71 19.63 -1.77 -5.42
C SER A 71 18.96 -2.13 -4.10
N GLY A 72 18.52 -3.38 -3.96
CA GLY A 72 17.85 -3.91 -2.77
C GLY A 72 16.63 -4.74 -3.17
N ILE A 73 15.80 -5.15 -2.20
CA ILE A 73 14.61 -5.98 -2.46
C ILE A 73 13.48 -5.23 -3.22
N GLY A 74 13.70 -3.98 -3.61
CA GLY A 74 12.67 -3.13 -4.22
C GLY A 74 11.72 -2.55 -3.16
N ARG A 75 10.96 -1.53 -3.55
CA ARG A 75 10.00 -0.84 -2.69
C ARG A 75 8.65 -0.80 -3.39
N GLY A 76 7.67 -1.48 -2.80
CA GLY A 76 6.32 -1.56 -3.34
C GLY A 76 6.09 -2.67 -4.38
N LEU A 77 4.82 -2.88 -4.67
CA LEU A 77 4.29 -4.01 -5.43
C LEU A 77 3.30 -3.52 -6.49
N ILE A 78 3.25 -4.23 -7.63
CA ILE A 78 2.22 -4.08 -8.66
C ILE A 78 1.38 -5.36 -8.74
N ALA A 79 0.06 -5.20 -8.77
CA ALA A 79 -0.89 -6.27 -9.05
C ALA A 79 -1.30 -6.25 -10.53
N TYR A 80 -1.50 -7.44 -11.09
CA TYR A 80 -1.94 -7.68 -12.46
C TYR A 80 -3.20 -8.54 -12.51
N ASP A 81 -4.09 -8.20 -13.43
CA ASP A 81 -5.18 -9.03 -13.91
C ASP A 81 -4.85 -9.47 -15.35
N GLY A 82 -4.38 -10.71 -15.50
CA GLY A 82 -3.68 -11.14 -16.70
C GLY A 82 -2.41 -10.31 -16.92
N GLU A 83 -2.34 -9.62 -18.06
CA GLU A 83 -1.24 -8.70 -18.40
C GLU A 83 -1.56 -7.23 -18.05
N THR A 84 -2.75 -6.93 -17.54
CA THR A 84 -3.14 -5.56 -17.21
C THR A 84 -2.68 -5.21 -15.80
N PRO A 85 -1.88 -4.16 -15.58
CA PRO A 85 -1.57 -3.70 -14.23
C PRO A 85 -2.79 -3.00 -13.61
N VAL A 86 -3.21 -3.44 -12.43
CA VAL A 86 -4.48 -3.07 -11.80
C VAL A 86 -4.35 -2.50 -10.40
N GLY A 87 -3.15 -2.45 -9.82
CA GLY A 87 -2.97 -1.83 -8.51
C GLY A 87 -1.53 -1.72 -8.06
N TRP A 88 -1.32 -0.85 -7.07
CA TRP A 88 -0.06 -0.54 -6.44
C TRP A 88 -0.18 -0.63 -4.93
N CYS A 89 0.87 -1.11 -4.27
CA CYS A 89 1.03 -1.06 -2.82
C CYS A 89 2.44 -0.61 -2.44
N ALA A 90 2.57 0.44 -1.64
CA ALA A 90 3.84 0.85 -1.05
C ALA A 90 4.08 0.06 0.25
N VAL A 91 5.15 -0.75 0.25
CA VAL A 91 5.62 -1.55 1.39
C VAL A 91 7.14 -1.51 1.44
N GLU A 92 7.69 -1.09 2.58
CA GLU A 92 9.13 -0.81 2.76
C GLU A 92 9.49 -0.58 4.25
N PRO A 93 10.79 -0.52 4.62
CA PRO A 93 11.23 -0.18 5.97
C PRO A 93 10.64 1.15 6.45
N ARG A 94 10.17 1.18 7.70
CA ARG A 94 9.59 2.39 8.30
C ARG A 94 10.60 3.54 8.42
N THR A 95 11.89 3.22 8.46
CA THR A 95 13.01 4.17 8.44
C THR A 95 13.01 5.05 7.18
N ASP A 96 12.51 4.53 6.05
CA ASP A 96 12.46 5.24 4.76
C ASP A 96 11.24 6.16 4.65
N LEU A 97 10.41 6.23 5.71
CA LEU A 97 9.13 6.93 5.73
C LEU A 97 9.13 8.02 6.83
N PRO A 98 9.89 9.13 6.67
CA PRO A 98 10.01 10.16 7.70
C PRO A 98 8.67 10.75 8.15
N ARG A 99 7.63 10.80 7.31
CA ARG A 99 6.32 11.28 7.77
C ARG A 99 5.57 10.30 8.67
N VAL A 100 5.87 9.00 8.59
CA VAL A 100 5.32 7.99 9.51
C VAL A 100 5.82 8.29 10.93
N ARG A 101 7.11 8.61 11.09
CA ARG A 101 7.68 9.08 12.37
C ARG A 101 6.99 10.31 12.95
N LEU A 102 6.46 11.19 12.10
CA LEU A 102 5.79 12.42 12.53
C LEU A 102 4.28 12.24 12.78
N SER A 103 3.71 11.11 12.37
CA SER A 103 2.27 10.87 12.41
C SER A 103 1.74 10.72 13.84
N THR A 104 0.70 11.48 14.17
CA THR A 104 -0.02 11.36 15.45
C THR A 104 -0.77 10.05 15.59
N ILE A 105 -1.14 9.40 14.47
CA ILE A 105 -1.74 8.06 14.50
C ILE A 105 -0.69 7.09 15.03
N VAL A 106 0.50 7.06 14.44
CA VAL A 106 1.54 6.07 14.79
C VAL A 106 2.06 6.30 16.21
N LYS A 107 2.37 7.55 16.56
CA LYS A 107 2.75 7.92 17.93
C LYS A 107 1.67 7.62 18.97
N GLY A 108 0.42 7.47 18.54
CA GLY A 108 -0.71 7.20 19.41
C GLY A 108 -0.85 5.75 19.86
N GLY A 109 0.01 4.83 19.41
CA GLY A 109 -0.05 3.44 19.92
C GLY A 109 0.79 2.38 19.19
N THR A 110 1.81 2.73 18.39
CA THR A 110 2.72 1.69 17.87
C THR A 110 3.40 0.95 19.02
N GLU A 111 3.47 -0.38 18.95
CA GLU A 111 4.22 -1.21 19.89
C GLU A 111 5.74 -1.17 19.62
N HIS A 112 6.15 -0.56 18.50
CA HIS A 112 7.54 -0.35 18.13
C HIS A 112 7.88 1.14 18.14
N PRO A 113 8.24 1.74 19.29
CA PRO A 113 8.55 3.16 19.39
C PRO A 113 9.91 3.54 18.80
N ASP A 114 10.80 2.56 18.56
CA ASP A 114 12.07 2.79 17.88
C ASP A 114 11.86 2.91 16.36
N PHE A 115 11.88 4.14 15.86
CA PHE A 115 11.70 4.44 14.44
C PHE A 115 12.97 4.24 13.60
N ASP A 116 14.08 3.86 14.23
CA ASP A 116 15.34 3.52 13.58
C ASP A 116 15.52 1.99 13.41
N ASP A 117 14.57 1.19 13.92
CA ASP A 117 14.51 -0.26 13.69
C ASP A 117 14.14 -0.58 12.22
N THR A 118 15.16 -0.97 11.44
CA THR A 118 15.03 -1.37 10.03
C THR A 118 14.22 -2.67 9.81
N ALA A 119 13.99 -3.48 10.85
CA ALA A 119 13.18 -4.69 10.76
C ALA A 119 11.68 -4.41 10.94
N VAL A 120 11.27 -3.17 11.21
CA VAL A 120 9.87 -2.73 11.19
C VAL A 120 9.55 -2.10 9.84
N TRP A 121 8.68 -2.76 9.09
CA TRP A 121 8.22 -2.30 7.79
C TRP A 121 6.82 -1.71 7.90
N ALA A 122 6.43 -0.91 6.92
CA ALA A 122 5.09 -0.33 6.87
C ALA A 122 4.46 -0.45 5.49
N VAL A 123 3.17 -0.83 5.48
CA VAL A 123 2.29 -0.66 4.32
C VAL A 123 1.65 0.72 4.41
N SER A 124 2.03 1.63 3.52
CA SER A 124 1.73 3.06 3.66
C SER A 124 0.74 3.61 2.64
N CYS A 125 0.60 2.98 1.48
CA CYS A 125 -0.25 3.49 0.40
C CYS A 125 -0.72 2.39 -0.55
N PHE A 126 -1.99 2.44 -0.96
CA PHE A 126 -2.56 1.66 -2.04
C PHE A 126 -3.11 2.58 -3.13
N VAL A 127 -2.92 2.19 -4.39
CA VAL A 127 -3.63 2.77 -5.54
C VAL A 127 -4.32 1.64 -6.31
N VAL A 128 -5.62 1.78 -6.52
CA VAL A 128 -6.40 0.89 -7.39
C VAL A 128 -7.19 1.76 -8.36
N PRO A 129 -6.93 1.68 -9.69
CA PRO A 129 -7.68 2.44 -10.67
C PRO A 129 -9.18 2.13 -10.57
N ARG A 130 -10.02 3.14 -10.85
CA ARG A 130 -11.45 3.11 -10.50
C ARG A 130 -12.19 1.90 -11.09
N ASN A 131 -11.86 1.48 -12.30
CA ASN A 131 -12.43 0.34 -13.02
C ASN A 131 -12.00 -1.03 -12.45
N HIS A 132 -11.00 -1.08 -11.56
CA HIS A 132 -10.52 -2.31 -10.93
C HIS A 132 -10.86 -2.40 -9.43
N ARG A 133 -11.56 -1.39 -8.87
CA ARG A 133 -12.00 -1.38 -7.47
C ARG A 133 -13.12 -2.40 -7.22
N GLY A 134 -13.24 -2.85 -5.96
CA GLY A 134 -14.26 -3.83 -5.57
C GLY A 134 -13.98 -5.27 -6.02
N ARG A 135 -12.86 -5.51 -6.71
CA ARG A 135 -12.46 -6.82 -7.26
C ARG A 135 -11.41 -7.55 -6.41
N GLY A 136 -11.16 -7.08 -5.18
CA GLY A 136 -10.19 -7.69 -4.26
C GLY A 136 -8.71 -7.30 -4.49
N VAL A 137 -8.41 -6.37 -5.40
CA VAL A 137 -7.02 -5.97 -5.74
C VAL A 137 -6.20 -5.53 -4.52
N ALA A 138 -6.73 -4.59 -3.72
CA ALA A 138 -6.00 -4.09 -2.55
C ALA A 138 -5.76 -5.17 -1.49
N ARG A 139 -6.67 -6.15 -1.40
CA ARG A 139 -6.53 -7.31 -0.51
C ARG A 139 -5.39 -8.22 -0.96
N ALA A 140 -5.33 -8.57 -2.24
CA ALA A 140 -4.24 -9.38 -2.80
C ALA A 140 -2.88 -8.67 -2.65
N LEU A 141 -2.84 -7.34 -2.82
CA LEU A 141 -1.65 -6.55 -2.56
C LEU A 141 -1.24 -6.56 -1.08
N ALA A 142 -2.20 -6.45 -0.15
CA ALA A 142 -1.92 -6.47 1.28
C ALA A 142 -1.37 -7.83 1.74
N GLU A 143 -1.91 -8.93 1.21
CA GLU A 143 -1.38 -10.29 1.44
C GLU A 143 0.05 -10.42 0.91
N ALA A 144 0.28 -10.04 -0.36
CA ALA A 144 1.61 -10.10 -0.96
C ALA A 144 2.64 -9.19 -0.27
N ALA A 145 2.19 -8.07 0.32
CA ALA A 145 3.05 -7.16 1.08
C ALA A 145 3.66 -7.83 2.32
N VAL A 146 2.96 -8.77 2.96
CA VAL A 146 3.46 -9.54 4.10
C VAL A 146 4.62 -10.42 3.67
N ASP A 147 4.45 -11.18 2.60
CA ASP A 147 5.47 -12.09 2.08
C ASP A 147 6.68 -11.34 1.53
N PHE A 148 6.44 -10.24 0.83
CA PHE A 148 7.47 -9.35 0.33
C PHE A 148 8.30 -8.75 1.47
N ALA A 149 7.65 -8.23 2.51
CA ALA A 149 8.35 -7.69 3.68
C ALA A 149 9.15 -8.76 4.41
N ARG A 150 8.61 -9.99 4.55
CA ARG A 150 9.34 -11.13 5.14
C ARG A 150 10.62 -11.44 4.36
N ALA A 151 10.54 -11.53 3.04
CA ALA A 151 11.71 -11.72 2.18
C ALA A 151 12.73 -10.57 2.33
N GLY A 152 12.24 -9.36 2.67
CA GLY A 152 13.04 -8.16 2.91
C GLY A 152 13.68 -8.07 4.30
N GLY A 153 13.53 -9.09 5.13
CA GLY A 153 14.07 -9.12 6.49
C GLY A 153 13.22 -8.39 7.52
N ALA A 154 11.97 -8.06 7.19
CA ALA A 154 11.04 -7.52 8.17
C ALA A 154 10.72 -8.56 9.25
N ARG A 155 10.80 -8.13 10.51
CA ARG A 155 10.28 -8.88 11.67
C ARG A 155 8.82 -8.55 11.90
N VAL A 156 8.40 -7.32 11.63
CA VAL A 156 7.01 -6.85 11.76
C VAL A 156 6.65 -5.97 10.58
N VAL A 157 5.38 -6.06 10.15
CA VAL A 157 4.76 -5.12 9.21
C VAL A 157 3.65 -4.37 9.92
N GLU A 158 3.71 -3.05 9.90
CA GLU A 158 2.65 -2.17 10.40
C GLU A 158 1.79 -1.61 9.26
N ALA A 159 0.53 -1.34 9.55
CA ALA A 159 -0.38 -0.60 8.69
C ALA A 159 -1.26 0.35 9.52
N TYR A 160 -1.70 1.45 8.90
CA TYR A 160 -2.41 2.54 9.60
C TYR A 160 -3.83 2.69 9.08
N ALA A 161 -4.58 1.61 9.20
CA ALA A 161 -5.85 1.37 8.54
C ALA A 161 -6.96 2.36 8.90
N VAL A 162 -7.88 2.57 7.96
CA VAL A 162 -9.16 3.25 8.19
C VAL A 162 -10.22 2.21 8.55
N ASP A 163 -11.15 2.58 9.44
CA ASP A 163 -12.36 1.79 9.74
C ASP A 163 -13.60 2.44 9.08
N PRO A 164 -14.04 1.93 7.91
CA PRO A 164 -15.18 2.52 7.21
C PRO A 164 -16.52 2.37 7.94
N LYS A 165 -16.61 1.48 8.95
CA LYS A 165 -17.85 1.30 9.72
C LYS A 165 -18.12 2.47 10.66
N ILE A 166 -17.07 3.16 11.10
CA ILE A 166 -17.14 4.30 12.01
C ILE A 166 -17.25 5.62 11.24
N ARG A 167 -16.58 5.71 10.08
CA ARG A 167 -16.53 6.94 9.30
C ARG A 167 -17.59 6.94 8.20
N ALA A 168 -18.71 7.62 8.47
CA ALA A 168 -19.73 7.86 7.45
C ALA A 168 -19.13 8.64 6.27
N LYS A 169 -19.32 8.13 5.04
CA LYS A 169 -18.85 8.74 3.78
C LYS A 169 -17.33 8.90 3.67
N VAL A 170 -16.57 7.80 3.81
CA VAL A 170 -15.15 7.81 3.43
C VAL A 170 -15.02 7.98 1.92
N SER A 171 -14.38 9.05 1.49
CA SER A 171 -14.04 9.26 0.09
C SER A 171 -12.98 8.23 -0.34
N ALA A 172 -13.00 7.79 -1.59
CA ALA A 172 -12.11 6.71 -2.04
C ALA A 172 -10.61 7.12 -1.97
N ASP A 173 -10.33 8.41 -2.11
CA ASP A 173 -9.03 9.04 -1.86
C ASP A 173 -8.56 8.86 -0.42
N ALA A 174 -9.44 8.95 0.59
CA ALA A 174 -9.04 8.75 1.98
C ALA A 174 -8.67 7.29 2.34
N LEU A 175 -9.01 6.34 1.47
CA LEU A 175 -8.79 4.89 1.66
C LEU A 175 -7.44 4.39 1.16
N PHE A 176 -6.54 5.26 0.69
CA PHE A 176 -5.19 4.84 0.29
C PHE A 176 -4.42 4.14 1.44
N HIS A 177 -4.79 4.37 2.70
CA HIS A 177 -4.20 3.70 3.86
C HIS A 177 -4.62 2.22 3.98
N GLY A 178 -5.60 1.76 3.20
CA GLY A 178 -6.25 0.47 3.40
C GLY A 178 -7.32 0.48 4.50
N THR A 179 -8.06 -0.62 4.61
CA THR A 179 -9.12 -0.79 5.61
C THR A 179 -8.80 -1.86 6.64
N VAL A 180 -9.38 -1.75 7.84
CA VAL A 180 -9.24 -2.77 8.90
C VAL A 180 -9.57 -4.16 8.35
N SER A 181 -10.71 -4.31 7.67
CA SER A 181 -11.15 -5.59 7.11
C SER A 181 -10.17 -6.19 6.08
N MET A 182 -9.50 -5.33 5.30
CA MET A 182 -8.52 -5.76 4.30
C MET A 182 -7.27 -6.31 4.97
N PHE A 183 -6.75 -5.60 5.97
CA PHE A 183 -5.56 -6.04 6.71
C PHE A 183 -5.84 -7.25 7.58
N THR A 184 -7.02 -7.34 8.23
CA THR A 184 -7.42 -8.56 8.95
C THR A 184 -7.42 -9.78 8.05
N HIS A 185 -7.88 -9.64 6.81
CA HIS A 185 -7.83 -10.75 5.84
C HIS A 185 -6.40 -11.12 5.45
N ALA A 186 -5.49 -10.13 5.37
CA ALA A 186 -4.07 -10.34 5.14
C ALA A 186 -3.30 -10.82 6.40
N GLY A 187 -3.98 -11.21 7.48
CA GLY A 187 -3.37 -11.77 8.68
C GLY A 187 -2.90 -10.74 9.72
N PHE A 188 -3.22 -9.46 9.54
CA PHE A 188 -2.90 -8.43 10.54
C PHE A 188 -3.91 -8.43 11.68
N THR A 189 -3.42 -8.11 12.88
CA THR A 189 -4.22 -7.86 14.08
C THR A 189 -4.17 -6.39 14.47
N GLU A 190 -5.25 -5.88 15.05
CA GLU A 190 -5.26 -4.52 15.61
C GLU A 190 -4.48 -4.50 16.93
N VAL A 191 -3.49 -3.63 17.04
CA VAL A 191 -2.68 -3.46 18.27
C VAL A 191 -3.02 -2.17 19.02
N ALA A 192 -3.53 -1.17 18.30
CA ALA A 192 -3.97 0.08 18.91
C ALA A 192 -5.03 0.79 18.07
N ARG A 193 -5.85 1.60 18.75
CA ARG A 193 -6.86 2.47 18.12
C ARG A 193 -6.70 3.94 18.54
N PRO A 194 -5.73 4.68 17.97
CA PRO A 194 -5.47 6.08 18.32
C PRO A 194 -6.64 7.03 18.04
N ARG A 195 -7.53 6.67 17.11
CA ARG A 195 -8.78 7.39 16.83
C ARG A 195 -9.90 6.39 16.53
N PRO A 196 -11.17 6.74 16.74
CA PRO A 196 -12.28 5.82 16.48
C PRO A 196 -12.27 5.20 15.07
N ASP A 197 -11.87 5.98 14.05
CA ASP A 197 -11.81 5.56 12.65
C ASP A 197 -10.42 5.12 12.17
N ARG A 198 -9.40 5.07 13.05
CA ARG A 198 -8.01 4.73 12.70
C ARG A 198 -7.45 3.68 13.63
N ALA A 199 -7.06 2.55 13.05
CA ALA A 199 -6.40 1.46 13.74
C ALA A 199 -4.93 1.34 13.30
N ILE A 200 -4.07 0.98 14.22
CA ILE A 200 -2.74 0.45 13.92
C ILE A 200 -2.90 -1.06 13.85
N MET A 201 -2.62 -1.63 12.68
CA MET A 201 -2.68 -3.05 12.40
C MET A 201 -1.24 -3.56 12.28
N GLN A 202 -0.96 -4.74 12.81
CA GLN A 202 0.36 -5.35 12.72
C GLN A 202 0.27 -6.83 12.39
N VAL A 203 1.31 -7.34 11.73
CA VAL A 203 1.57 -8.77 11.64
C VAL A 203 3.03 -9.01 12.01
N GLU A 204 3.26 -9.97 12.92
CA GLU A 204 4.59 -10.48 13.21
C GLU A 204 4.97 -11.54 12.19
N LEU A 205 6.19 -11.44 11.67
CA LEU A 205 6.71 -12.33 10.64
C LEU A 205 7.73 -13.33 11.19
N ALA A 206 8.19 -13.12 12.43
CA ALA A 206 9.11 -14.00 13.12
C ALA A 206 8.40 -15.25 13.63
N GLY A 207 8.68 -16.37 12.97
CA GLY A 207 8.46 -17.75 13.37
C GLY A 207 9.52 -18.62 12.73
#